data_AF-A0A929D9P5-F1
#
_entry.id   AF-A0A929D9P5-F1
#
_cell.length_a   1.000
_cell.length_b   1.000
_cell.length_c   1.000
_cell.angle_alpha   90.00
_cell.angle_beta   90.00
_cell.angle_gamma   90.00
#
_symmetry.space_group_name_H-M   'P 1'
#
loop_
_entity.id
_entity.type
_entity.pdbx_description
1 polymer ?
#
loop_
_entity_poly.entity_id
_entity_poly.type
_entity_poly.pdbx_seq_one_letter_code
_entity_poly.pdbx_strand_id
1 'polypeptide(L)'
;AIRRIEQFIDVLSNWYVRRSRRRFWKSENDDDKLAAHTTLYRCLVTLTGLLAPLAPFMPEEMYQNLVRSVDGDAPESVHLTDYPVADRDEIDEALNRNMELVMNLASLGRAARARAGIKVRQPLAKARICVSNDAERDAVAALGEHIREELNVKELEFVESLRDDEQGCAVASDDRYSVGVVTVLTDELIAEGLARELVRRLQMMRRAAGLEISDHIAVFYYGDAALHDVFVSFADYIRQETLAVSLTKDQPPEDAHVETLHLAGKELVVGVKRTA
;
A
#
# COMPACT_ATOMS: atom_id res chain seq x y z
N ALA A 1 20.30 19.58 8.19
CA ALA A 1 20.52 18.54 7.17
C ALA A 1 19.84 17.23 7.54
N ILE A 2 20.21 16.59 8.66
CA ILE A 2 19.74 15.25 9.07
C ILE A 2 18.21 15.10 9.04
N ARG A 3 17.44 16.02 9.64
CA ARG A 3 15.96 15.97 9.61
C ARG A 3 15.36 15.89 8.20
N ARG A 4 15.98 16.54 7.20
CA ARG A 4 15.50 16.48 5.80
C ARG A 4 15.81 15.13 5.16
N ILE A 5 16.94 14.52 5.51
CA ILE A 5 17.31 13.18 5.07
C ILE A 5 16.33 12.16 5.66
N GLU A 6 16.05 12.26 6.96
CA GLU A 6 15.06 11.43 7.64
C GLU A 6 13.67 11.54 7.00
N GLN A 7 13.18 12.76 6.77
CA GLN A 7 11.92 12.99 6.05
C GLN A 7 11.91 12.38 4.64
N PHE A 8 13.02 12.48 3.90
CA PHE A 8 13.13 11.87 2.58
C PHE A 8 13.09 10.34 2.66
N ILE A 9 13.80 9.73 3.62
CA ILE A 9 13.79 8.28 3.85
C ILE A 9 12.37 7.81 4.17
N ASP A 10 11.64 8.54 5.00
CA ASP A 10 10.25 8.24 5.33
C ASP A 10 9.34 8.26 4.10
N VAL A 11 9.48 9.26 3.23
CA VAL A 11 8.73 9.35 1.97
C VAL A 11 9.13 8.22 1.01
N LEU A 12 10.43 7.99 0.82
CA LEU A 12 10.94 6.93 -0.05
C LEU A 12 10.42 5.55 0.37
N SER A 13 10.43 5.25 1.68
CA SER A 13 9.95 3.98 2.21
C SER A 13 8.43 3.87 2.19
N ASN A 14 7.74 4.81 2.84
CA ASN A 14 6.30 4.70 3.13
C ASN A 14 5.42 5.11 1.95
N TRP A 15 5.93 5.89 1.00
CA TRP A 15 5.20 6.26 -0.21
C TRP A 15 5.75 5.55 -1.44
N TYR A 16 7.00 5.79 -1.80
CA TYR A 16 7.51 5.31 -3.09
C TYR A 16 7.64 3.77 -3.13
N VAL A 17 8.40 3.18 -2.19
CA VAL A 17 8.67 1.74 -2.16
C VAL A 17 7.38 0.96 -1.89
N ARG A 18 6.61 1.35 -0.87
CA ARG A 18 5.34 0.67 -0.53
C ARG A 18 4.36 0.62 -1.70
N ARG A 19 4.19 1.74 -2.43
CA ARG A 19 3.28 1.81 -3.58
C ARG A 19 3.84 1.09 -4.81
N SER A 20 5.15 1.09 -4.98
CA SER A 20 5.82 0.47 -6.14
C SER A 20 6.07 -1.03 -5.99
N ARG A 21 5.69 -1.67 -4.86
CA ARG A 21 5.85 -3.13 -4.64
C ARG A 21 5.28 -3.97 -5.77
N ARG A 22 4.18 -3.58 -6.41
CA ARG A 22 3.69 -4.35 -7.57
C ARG A 22 4.66 -4.26 -8.75
N ARG A 23 5.14 -3.06 -9.07
CA ARG A 23 6.07 -2.79 -10.20
C ARG A 23 7.37 -3.57 -10.06
N PHE A 24 7.92 -3.60 -8.86
CA PHE A 24 9.18 -4.30 -8.58
C PHE A 24 9.04 -5.85 -8.62
N TRP A 25 7.86 -6.42 -8.31
CA TRP A 25 7.62 -7.88 -8.21
C TRP A 25 6.86 -8.46 -9.43
N LYS A 26 6.59 -7.65 -10.47
CA LYS A 26 6.09 -8.17 -11.76
C LYS A 26 7.07 -9.20 -12.32
N SER A 27 6.54 -10.29 -12.86
CA SER A 27 7.34 -11.34 -13.53
C SER A 27 7.96 -10.85 -14.83
N GLU A 28 7.28 -9.97 -15.55
CA GLU A 28 7.74 -9.36 -16.79
C GLU A 28 8.79 -8.28 -16.51
N ASN A 29 9.83 -8.25 -17.34
CA ASN A 29 10.87 -7.22 -17.28
C ASN A 29 10.53 -6.13 -18.30
N ASP A 30 9.57 -5.27 -17.93
CA ASP A 30 9.07 -4.16 -18.76
C ASP A 30 9.79 -2.84 -18.43
N ASP A 31 9.63 -1.84 -19.30
CA ASP A 31 10.19 -0.49 -19.11
C ASP A 31 9.70 0.14 -17.80
N ASP A 32 8.48 -0.18 -17.38
CA ASP A 32 7.89 0.28 -16.12
C ASP A 32 8.65 -0.24 -14.89
N LYS A 33 8.97 -1.53 -14.86
CA LYS A 33 9.79 -2.15 -13.81
C LYS A 33 11.20 -1.59 -13.82
N LEU A 34 11.81 -1.41 -14.99
CA LEU A 34 13.15 -0.82 -15.09
C LEU A 34 13.17 0.62 -14.56
N ALA A 35 12.17 1.44 -14.92
CA ALA A 35 12.04 2.80 -14.42
C ALA A 35 11.94 2.84 -12.89
N ALA A 36 11.12 1.96 -12.29
CA ALA A 36 10.99 1.89 -10.84
C ALA A 36 12.31 1.54 -10.14
N HIS A 37 13.04 0.54 -10.65
CA HIS A 37 14.32 0.13 -10.08
C HIS A 37 15.39 1.21 -10.25
N THR A 38 15.46 1.85 -11.42
CA THR A 38 16.41 2.93 -11.69
C THR A 38 16.19 4.12 -10.77
N THR A 39 14.95 4.56 -10.56
CA THR A 39 14.64 5.63 -9.60
C THR A 39 15.05 5.24 -8.18
N LEU A 40 14.70 4.04 -7.71
CA LEU A 40 15.08 3.58 -6.36
C LEU A 40 16.60 3.50 -6.20
N TYR A 41 17.30 2.96 -7.19
CA TYR A 41 18.76 2.89 -7.22
C TYR A 41 19.39 4.28 -7.09
N ARG A 42 18.96 5.24 -7.94
CA ARG A 42 19.45 6.63 -7.88
C ARG A 42 19.21 7.26 -6.50
N CYS A 43 18.03 7.07 -5.91
CA CYS A 43 17.72 7.57 -4.56
C CYS A 43 18.64 6.96 -3.49
N LEU A 44 18.83 5.63 -3.49
CA LEU A 44 19.64 4.94 -2.50
C LEU A 44 21.13 5.27 -2.63
N VAL A 45 21.68 5.33 -3.86
CA VAL A 45 23.07 5.73 -4.09
C VAL A 45 23.32 7.18 -3.68
N THR A 46 22.39 8.08 -4.00
CA THR A 46 22.49 9.49 -3.57
C THR A 46 22.43 9.60 -2.04
N LEU A 47 21.50 8.90 -1.38
CA LEU A 47 21.42 8.84 0.07
C LEU A 47 22.70 8.29 0.71
N THR A 48 23.30 7.28 0.08
CA THR A 48 24.57 6.69 0.51
C THR A 48 25.68 7.76 0.53
N GLY A 49 25.83 8.54 -0.54
CA GLY A 49 26.78 9.67 -0.57
C GLY A 49 26.46 10.77 0.45
N LEU A 50 25.19 11.12 0.63
CA LEU A 50 24.76 12.13 1.63
C LEU A 50 25.04 11.70 3.07
N LEU A 51 24.93 10.40 3.36
CA LEU A 51 25.11 9.82 4.69
C LEU A 51 26.58 9.49 5.00
N ALA A 52 27.44 9.34 4.00
CA ALA A 52 28.84 8.92 4.17
C ALA A 52 29.61 9.77 5.20
N PRO A 53 29.51 11.12 5.24
CA PRO A 53 30.20 11.92 6.25
C PRO A 53 29.61 11.79 7.67
N LEU A 54 28.41 11.22 7.82
CA LEU A 54 27.66 11.15 9.07
C LEU A 54 27.74 9.77 9.75
N ALA A 55 27.77 8.69 8.98
CA ALA A 55 27.64 7.33 9.49
C ALA A 55 28.53 6.33 8.73
N PRO A 56 29.86 6.50 8.68
CA PRO A 56 30.74 6.04 7.59
C PRO A 56 30.66 4.56 7.21
N PHE A 57 30.36 3.66 8.16
CA PHE A 57 30.33 2.22 7.89
C PHE A 57 29.06 1.76 7.14
N MET A 58 27.90 2.33 7.46
CA MET A 58 26.64 1.89 6.87
C MET A 58 26.54 2.28 5.38
N PRO A 59 26.79 3.53 4.97
CA PRO A 59 26.88 3.91 3.57
C PRO A 59 28.00 3.18 2.82
N GLU A 60 29.11 2.84 3.48
CA GLU A 60 30.14 2.03 2.83
C GLU A 60 29.59 0.66 2.43
N GLU A 61 28.95 -0.05 3.36
CA GLU A 61 28.32 -1.34 3.05
C GLU A 61 27.22 -1.22 1.97
N MET A 62 26.40 -0.18 2.03
CA MET A 62 25.39 0.10 1.00
C MET A 62 26.04 0.35 -0.37
N TYR A 63 27.12 1.12 -0.43
CA TYR A 63 27.83 1.43 -1.67
C TYR A 63 28.46 0.19 -2.29
N GLN A 64 29.11 -0.66 -1.48
CA GLN A 64 29.67 -1.92 -1.95
C GLN A 64 28.59 -2.82 -2.56
N ASN A 65 27.43 -2.91 -1.91
CA ASN A 65 26.33 -3.76 -2.35
C ASN A 65 25.55 -3.21 -3.55
N LEU A 66 25.40 -1.89 -3.66
CA LEU A 66 24.60 -1.26 -4.71
C LEU A 66 25.43 -0.92 -5.95
N VAL A 67 26.60 -0.30 -5.77
CA VAL A 67 27.41 0.25 -6.86
C VAL A 67 28.47 -0.76 -7.28
N ARG A 68 29.36 -1.17 -6.38
CA ARG A 68 30.51 -2.03 -6.69
C ARG A 68 30.14 -3.44 -7.12
N SER A 69 28.96 -3.93 -6.72
CA SER A 69 28.43 -5.22 -7.16
C SER A 69 28.02 -5.23 -8.63
N VAL A 70 27.76 -4.06 -9.23
CA VAL A 70 27.32 -3.88 -10.61
C VAL A 70 28.42 -3.27 -11.48
N ASP A 71 29.18 -2.31 -10.93
CA ASP A 71 30.25 -1.59 -11.60
C ASP A 71 31.59 -1.77 -10.87
N GLY A 72 32.45 -2.62 -11.45
CA GLY A 72 33.78 -2.93 -10.92
C GLY A 72 34.82 -1.82 -11.14
N ASP A 73 34.51 -0.79 -11.92
CA ASP A 73 35.39 0.35 -12.20
C ASP A 73 35.03 1.60 -11.37
N ALA A 74 33.90 1.59 -10.66
CA ALA A 74 33.52 2.67 -9.74
C ALA A 74 34.56 2.85 -8.60
N PRO A 75 34.70 4.03 -7.98
CA PRO A 75 35.64 4.25 -6.87
C PRO A 75 35.55 3.19 -5.78
N GLU A 76 36.68 2.79 -5.18
CA GLU A 76 36.73 1.64 -4.26
C GLU A 76 35.85 1.79 -3.01
N SER A 77 35.52 3.02 -2.62
CA SER A 77 34.75 3.35 -1.43
C SER A 77 33.89 4.59 -1.69
N VAL A 78 32.73 4.69 -1.02
CA VAL A 78 31.89 5.90 -1.07
C VAL A 78 32.65 7.13 -0.59
N HIS A 79 33.60 6.96 0.34
CA HIS A 79 34.43 8.04 0.89
C HIS A 79 35.46 8.59 -0.10
N LEU A 80 35.61 7.94 -1.27
CA LEU A 80 36.44 8.37 -2.39
C LEU A 80 35.60 8.94 -3.55
N THR A 81 34.30 9.15 -3.33
CA THR A 81 33.40 9.76 -4.32
C THR A 81 33.18 11.25 -4.03
N ASP A 82 32.80 12.00 -5.06
CA ASP A 82 32.38 13.39 -4.89
C ASP A 82 31.07 13.48 -4.10
N TYR A 83 30.93 14.54 -3.31
CA TYR A 83 29.70 14.78 -2.58
C TYR A 83 28.53 15.03 -3.56
N PRO A 84 27.34 14.43 -3.36
CA PRO A 84 26.25 14.55 -4.31
C PRO A 84 25.83 16.00 -4.58
N VAL A 85 25.71 16.35 -5.86
CA VAL A 85 25.26 17.66 -6.33
C VAL A 85 23.90 17.52 -6.99
N ALA A 86 22.94 18.36 -6.60
CA ALA A 86 21.60 18.32 -7.17
C ALA A 86 21.60 18.85 -8.61
N ASP A 87 21.02 18.07 -9.52
CA ASP A 87 20.63 18.56 -10.84
C ASP A 87 19.37 19.42 -10.69
N ARG A 88 19.44 20.68 -11.14
CA ARG A 88 18.32 21.63 -11.03
C ARG A 88 17.27 21.41 -12.11
N ASP A 89 17.64 20.79 -13.22
CA ASP A 89 16.74 20.57 -14.35
C ASP A 89 15.79 19.39 -14.09
N GLU A 90 16.15 18.49 -13.17
CA GLU A 90 15.27 17.40 -12.70
C GLU A 90 14.28 17.83 -11.60
N ILE A 91 14.35 19.09 -11.11
CA ILE A 91 13.48 19.57 -10.03
C ILE A 91 12.17 20.12 -10.60
N ASP A 92 11.12 19.31 -10.57
CA ASP A 92 9.76 19.75 -10.86
C ASP A 92 9.05 20.23 -9.58
N GLU A 93 9.16 21.53 -9.30
CA GLU A 93 8.52 22.18 -8.16
C GLU A 93 6.99 22.10 -8.19
N ALA A 94 6.37 22.03 -9.39
CA ALA A 94 4.92 21.92 -9.49
C ALA A 94 4.46 20.50 -9.11
N LEU A 95 5.14 19.48 -9.62
CA LEU A 95 4.90 18.09 -9.25
C LEU A 95 5.13 17.84 -7.75
N ASN A 96 6.20 18.40 -7.18
CA ASN A 96 6.47 18.30 -5.74
C ASN A 96 5.29 18.83 -4.91
N ARG A 97 4.81 20.04 -5.20
CA ARG A 97 3.65 20.63 -4.51
C ARG A 97 2.39 19.78 -4.67
N ASN A 98 2.14 19.26 -5.87
CA ASN A 98 0.97 18.43 -6.15
C ASN A 98 1.03 17.10 -5.38
N MET A 99 2.20 16.48 -5.30
CA MET A 99 2.39 15.25 -4.53
C MET A 99 2.30 15.50 -3.02
N GLU A 100 2.84 16.60 -2.49
CA GLU A 100 2.66 16.98 -1.09
C GLU A 100 1.18 17.13 -0.73
N LEU A 101 0.39 17.81 -1.59
CA LEU A 101 -1.06 17.92 -1.43
C LEU A 101 -1.73 16.55 -1.37
N VAL A 102 -1.44 15.66 -2.33
CA VAL A 102 -1.98 14.29 -2.38
C VAL A 102 -1.64 13.51 -1.11
N MET A 103 -0.40 13.58 -0.64
CA MET A 103 0.03 12.87 0.56
C MET A 103 -0.66 13.39 1.82
N ASN A 104 -0.85 14.71 1.92
CA ASN A 104 -1.55 15.35 3.03
C ASN A 104 -3.03 14.96 3.05
N LEU A 105 -3.72 15.02 1.91
CA LEU A 105 -5.13 14.60 1.81
C LEU A 105 -5.31 13.12 2.14
N ALA A 106 -4.41 12.24 1.68
CA ALA A 106 -4.43 10.83 2.06
C ALA A 106 -4.17 10.63 3.56
N SER A 107 -3.30 11.43 4.18
CA SER A 107 -3.07 11.40 5.63
C SER A 107 -4.33 11.79 6.41
N LEU A 108 -4.97 12.91 6.03
CA LEU A 108 -6.22 13.37 6.63
C LEU A 108 -7.33 12.34 6.45
N GLY A 109 -7.51 11.79 5.26
CA GLY A 109 -8.51 10.74 5.03
C GLY A 109 -8.27 9.49 5.88
N ARG A 110 -7.02 9.06 6.09
CA ARG A 110 -6.72 7.96 7.02
C ARG A 110 -7.04 8.33 8.46
N ALA A 111 -6.78 9.56 8.88
CA ALA A 111 -7.16 10.06 10.20
C ALA A 111 -8.69 10.09 10.39
N ALA A 112 -9.44 10.49 9.37
CA ALA A 112 -10.90 10.46 9.36
C ALA A 112 -11.42 9.02 9.52
N ARG A 113 -10.86 8.07 8.77
CA ARG A 113 -11.17 6.64 8.91
C ARG A 113 -10.87 6.10 10.30
N ALA A 114 -9.72 6.47 10.86
CA ALA A 114 -9.31 6.05 12.20
C ALA A 114 -10.29 6.57 13.27
N ARG A 115 -10.73 7.83 13.16
CA ARG A 115 -11.78 8.41 14.03
C ARG A 115 -13.10 7.65 13.94
N ALA A 116 -13.48 7.19 12.75
CA ALA A 116 -14.67 6.36 12.54
C ALA A 116 -14.50 4.90 13.01
N GLY A 117 -13.29 4.47 13.38
CA GLY A 117 -12.99 3.06 13.69
C GLY A 117 -13.00 2.15 12.46
N ILE A 118 -12.97 2.69 11.24
CA ILE A 118 -13.08 1.91 10.00
C ILE A 118 -11.69 1.61 9.44
N LYS A 119 -11.31 0.33 9.45
CA LYS A 119 -10.03 -0.15 8.92
C LYS A 119 -9.91 0.10 7.42
N VAL A 120 -8.73 0.48 6.92
CA VAL A 120 -8.49 0.78 5.48
C VAL A 120 -8.95 -0.34 4.54
N ARG A 121 -8.81 -1.60 4.95
CA ARG A 121 -9.27 -2.77 4.16
C ARG A 121 -10.78 -2.79 3.86
N GLN A 122 -11.61 -2.09 4.65
CA GLN A 122 -13.04 -1.92 4.38
C GLN A 122 -13.19 -0.85 3.29
N PRO A 123 -13.58 -1.19 2.06
CA PRO A 123 -13.81 -0.18 1.04
C PRO A 123 -14.94 0.75 1.47
N LEU A 124 -14.81 2.05 1.14
CA LEU A 124 -15.87 3.04 1.32
C LEU A 124 -16.34 3.56 -0.03
N ALA A 125 -17.59 4.03 -0.09
CA ALA A 125 -18.15 4.56 -1.32
C ALA A 125 -17.35 5.76 -1.83
N LYS A 126 -17.08 6.74 -0.98
CA LYS A 126 -16.39 7.96 -1.40
C LYS A 126 -15.62 8.62 -0.28
N ALA A 127 -14.60 9.39 -0.67
CA ALA A 127 -14.01 10.43 0.16
C ALA A 127 -14.44 11.80 -0.39
N ARG A 128 -14.81 12.71 0.52
CA ARG A 128 -15.11 14.10 0.21
C ARG A 128 -13.87 14.95 0.45
N ILE A 129 -13.50 15.75 -0.54
CA ILE A 129 -12.26 16.52 -0.53
C ILE A 129 -12.60 18.01 -0.60
N CYS A 130 -12.13 18.76 0.39
CA CYS A 130 -12.21 20.22 0.43
C CYS A 130 -10.80 20.79 0.22
N VAL A 131 -10.61 21.48 -0.90
CA VAL A 131 -9.37 22.19 -1.28
C VAL A 131 -9.65 23.68 -1.44
N SER A 132 -8.62 24.51 -1.36
CA SER A 132 -8.78 25.96 -1.23
C SER A 132 -8.95 26.68 -2.58
N ASN A 133 -8.52 26.09 -3.69
CA ASN A 133 -8.57 26.72 -5.02
C ASN A 133 -8.61 25.70 -6.17
N ASP A 134 -8.86 26.19 -7.39
CA ASP A 134 -9.00 25.35 -8.58
C ASP A 134 -7.69 24.67 -9.01
N ALA A 135 -6.53 25.29 -8.78
CA ALA A 135 -5.26 24.63 -9.11
C ALA A 135 -5.02 23.37 -8.27
N GLU A 136 -5.38 23.40 -6.98
CA GLU A 136 -5.35 22.22 -6.12
C GLU A 136 -6.39 21.18 -6.52
N ARG A 137 -7.58 21.63 -6.94
CA ARG A 137 -8.62 20.75 -7.47
C ARG A 137 -8.13 20.00 -8.71
N ASP A 138 -7.47 20.69 -9.63
CA ASP A 138 -6.90 20.11 -10.85
C ASP A 138 -5.78 19.13 -10.53
N ALA A 139 -4.91 19.46 -9.56
CA ALA A 139 -3.87 18.54 -9.08
C ALA A 139 -4.46 17.26 -8.47
N VAL A 140 -5.51 17.38 -7.64
CA VAL A 140 -6.22 16.23 -7.08
C VAL A 140 -6.98 15.45 -8.15
N ALA A 141 -7.51 16.10 -9.18
CA ALA A 141 -8.14 15.40 -10.30
C ALA A 141 -7.11 14.59 -11.10
N ALA A 142 -5.91 15.15 -11.34
CA ALA A 142 -4.84 14.48 -12.08
C ALA A 142 -4.21 13.30 -11.30
N LEU A 143 -4.09 13.43 -9.97
CA LEU A 143 -3.39 12.46 -9.10
C LEU A 143 -4.32 11.71 -8.14
N GLY A 144 -5.63 11.82 -8.33
CA GLY A 144 -6.66 11.37 -7.39
C GLY A 144 -6.65 9.86 -7.14
N GLU A 145 -6.19 9.07 -8.09
CA GLU A 145 -6.02 7.62 -7.91
C GLU A 145 -5.08 7.29 -6.74
N HIS A 146 -4.04 8.11 -6.51
CA HIS A 146 -3.17 7.92 -5.37
C HIS A 146 -3.94 8.05 -4.05
N ILE A 147 -4.82 9.04 -3.93
CA ILE A 147 -5.67 9.23 -2.75
C ILE A 147 -6.67 8.08 -2.61
N ARG A 148 -7.33 7.70 -3.71
CA ARG A 148 -8.33 6.63 -3.73
C ARG A 148 -7.77 5.31 -3.25
N GLU A 149 -6.59 4.93 -3.74
CA GLU A 149 -5.90 3.71 -3.33
C GLU A 149 -5.47 3.75 -1.87
N GLU A 150 -4.94 4.89 -1.40
CA GLU A 150 -4.51 5.00 0.01
C GLU A 150 -5.67 4.97 0.99
N LEU A 151 -6.81 5.53 0.59
CA LEU A 151 -8.01 5.57 1.41
C LEU A 151 -8.92 4.37 1.19
N ASN A 152 -8.67 3.55 0.17
CA ASN A 152 -9.57 2.48 -0.29
C ASN A 152 -11.02 2.98 -0.44
N VAL A 153 -11.19 4.00 -1.29
CA VAL A 153 -12.50 4.58 -1.61
C VAL A 153 -12.83 4.42 -3.09
N LYS A 154 -14.12 4.25 -3.42
CA LYS A 154 -14.55 4.05 -4.81
C LYS A 154 -14.64 5.35 -5.61
N GLU A 155 -14.75 6.50 -4.96
CA GLU A 155 -14.88 7.83 -5.59
C GLU A 155 -14.25 8.94 -4.74
N LEU A 156 -13.83 10.03 -5.41
CA LEU A 156 -13.53 11.31 -4.77
C LEU A 156 -14.62 12.30 -5.15
N GLU A 157 -15.19 12.99 -4.17
CA GLU A 157 -16.21 14.01 -4.35
C GLU A 157 -15.66 15.34 -3.84
N PHE A 158 -15.62 16.37 -4.68
CA PHE A 158 -15.21 17.69 -4.22
C PHE A 158 -16.38 18.43 -3.56
N VAL A 159 -16.11 19.07 -2.43
CA VAL A 159 -17.11 19.85 -1.67
C VAL A 159 -16.52 21.19 -1.26
N GLU A 160 -17.38 22.18 -1.02
CA GLU A 160 -16.97 23.53 -0.61
C GLU A 160 -16.57 23.62 0.87
N SER A 161 -17.19 22.79 1.72
CA SER A 161 -16.87 22.72 3.14
C SER A 161 -17.29 21.37 3.72
N LEU A 162 -16.63 20.98 4.80
CA LEU A 162 -16.95 19.80 5.60
C LEU A 162 -17.08 20.22 7.07
N ARG A 163 -17.98 19.55 7.79
CA ARG A 163 -18.18 19.77 9.22
C ARG A 163 -18.01 18.45 9.97
N ASP A 164 -17.41 18.52 11.15
CA ASP A 164 -17.11 17.34 11.98
C ASP A 164 -18.37 16.61 12.47
N ASP A 165 -19.51 17.29 12.53
CA ASP A 165 -20.81 16.76 12.96
C ASP A 165 -21.69 16.26 11.81
N GLU A 166 -21.18 16.23 10.57
CA GLU A 166 -21.94 15.77 9.42
C GLU A 166 -22.29 14.28 9.53
N GLN A 167 -23.59 13.97 9.60
CA GLN A 167 -24.05 12.61 9.82
C GLN A 167 -23.71 11.70 8.63
N GLY A 168 -23.15 10.51 8.93
CA GLY A 168 -22.72 9.56 7.90
C GLY A 168 -21.38 9.90 7.24
N CYS A 169 -20.65 10.90 7.75
CA CYS A 169 -19.32 11.27 7.31
C CYS A 169 -18.40 11.39 8.54
N ALA A 170 -17.19 10.84 8.46
CA ALA A 170 -16.14 11.16 9.42
C ALA A 170 -15.19 12.13 8.74
N VAL A 171 -14.91 13.25 9.38
CA VAL A 171 -14.10 14.33 8.81
C VAL A 171 -12.78 14.42 9.53
N ALA A 172 -11.73 14.78 8.81
CA ALA A 172 -10.48 15.24 9.36
C ALA A 172 -9.94 16.45 8.60
N SER A 173 -9.39 17.39 9.35
CA SER A 173 -8.90 18.65 8.85
C SER A 173 -7.55 19.00 9.46
N ASP A 174 -6.79 19.79 8.71
CA ASP A 174 -5.69 20.61 9.21
C ASP A 174 -6.01 22.09 8.94
N ASP A 175 -5.02 22.97 9.06
CA ASP A 175 -5.20 24.41 8.88
C ASP A 175 -5.68 24.81 7.47
N ARG A 176 -5.50 23.96 6.45
CA ARG A 176 -5.74 24.31 5.04
C ARG A 176 -6.72 23.38 4.34
N TYR A 177 -6.76 22.11 4.70
CA TYR A 177 -7.51 21.08 4.00
C TYR A 177 -8.47 20.33 4.92
N SER A 178 -9.53 19.80 4.33
CA SER A 178 -10.46 18.89 5.02
C SER A 178 -10.81 17.71 4.14
N VAL A 179 -10.78 16.52 4.72
CA VAL A 179 -11.13 15.27 4.07
C VAL A 179 -12.18 14.54 4.89
N GLY A 180 -13.31 14.27 4.27
CA GLY A 180 -14.39 13.46 4.81
C GLY A 180 -14.36 12.05 4.20
N VAL A 181 -14.71 11.04 4.98
CA VAL A 181 -14.97 9.69 4.45
C VAL A 181 -16.39 9.29 4.79
N VAL A 182 -17.14 8.85 3.78
CA VAL A 182 -18.52 8.41 3.98
C VAL A 182 -18.51 7.08 4.74
N THR A 183 -19.17 7.05 5.90
CA THR A 183 -19.15 5.92 6.83
C THR A 183 -20.33 4.97 6.65
N VAL A 184 -21.34 5.38 5.89
CA VAL A 184 -22.48 4.52 5.52
C VAL A 184 -22.00 3.44 4.55
N LEU A 185 -22.14 2.18 4.95
CA LEU A 185 -21.73 1.03 4.16
C LEU A 185 -22.94 0.36 3.50
N THR A 186 -22.82 0.04 2.22
CA THR A 186 -23.74 -0.86 1.54
C THR A 186 -23.38 -2.32 1.82
N ASP A 187 -24.32 -3.24 1.63
CA ASP A 187 -24.06 -4.68 1.79
C ASP A 187 -22.93 -5.17 0.89
N GLU A 188 -22.83 -4.63 -0.33
CA GLU A 188 -21.74 -4.91 -1.27
C GLU A 188 -20.37 -4.48 -0.71
N LEU A 189 -20.28 -3.27 -0.14
CA LEU A 189 -19.03 -2.79 0.48
C LEU A 189 -18.66 -3.63 1.69
N ILE A 190 -19.63 -4.03 2.52
CA ILE A 190 -19.40 -4.92 3.66
C ILE A 190 -18.85 -6.26 3.17
N ALA A 191 -19.47 -6.86 2.16
CA ALA A 191 -19.06 -8.13 1.59
C ALA A 191 -17.65 -8.06 0.98
N GLU A 192 -17.31 -6.99 0.24
CA GLU A 192 -15.96 -6.78 -0.29
C GLU A 192 -14.93 -6.60 0.85
N GLY A 193 -15.29 -5.87 1.91
CA GLY A 193 -14.44 -5.70 3.10
C GLY A 193 -14.16 -7.02 3.81
N LEU A 194 -15.16 -7.90 3.90
CA LEU A 194 -15.00 -9.27 4.41
C LEU A 194 -14.10 -10.11 3.50
N ALA A 195 -14.28 -10.04 2.18
CA ALA A 195 -13.43 -10.75 1.23
C ALA A 195 -11.96 -10.34 1.36
N ARG A 196 -11.68 -9.03 1.49
CA ARG A 196 -10.32 -8.51 1.69
C ARG A 196 -9.70 -8.97 3.01
N GLU A 197 -10.47 -9.00 4.10
CA GLU A 197 -9.97 -9.53 5.37
C GLU A 197 -9.73 -11.04 5.29
N LEU A 198 -10.59 -11.78 4.60
CA LEU A 198 -10.43 -13.21 4.36
C LEU A 198 -9.15 -13.51 3.57
N VAL A 199 -8.91 -12.80 2.45
CA VAL A 199 -7.66 -12.89 1.68
C VAL A 199 -6.45 -12.64 2.57
N ARG A 200 -6.48 -11.60 3.41
CA ARG A 200 -5.40 -11.33 4.36
C ARG A 200 -5.19 -12.51 5.33
N ARG A 201 -6.25 -13.11 5.86
CA ARG A 201 -6.16 -14.28 6.75
C ARG A 201 -5.53 -15.47 6.02
N LEU A 202 -6.00 -15.78 4.82
CA LEU A 202 -5.44 -16.84 3.98
C LEU A 202 -3.95 -16.61 3.68
N GLN A 203 -3.55 -15.38 3.37
CA GLN A 203 -2.14 -15.04 3.14
C GLN A 203 -1.27 -15.20 4.40
N MET A 204 -1.80 -14.88 5.58
CA MET A 204 -1.09 -15.15 6.84
C MET A 204 -0.99 -16.66 7.10
N MET A 205 -2.06 -17.42 6.84
CA MET A 205 -2.06 -18.88 6.97
C MET A 205 -1.07 -19.54 6.02
N ARG A 206 -0.95 -19.07 4.77
CA ARG A 206 0.07 -19.55 3.82
C ARG A 206 1.49 -19.44 4.41
N ARG A 207 1.80 -18.27 5.00
CA ARG A 207 3.10 -18.04 5.63
C ARG A 207 3.30 -18.89 6.88
N ALA A 208 2.26 -19.05 7.70
CA ALA A 208 2.30 -19.88 8.90
C ALA A 208 2.51 -21.37 8.56
N ALA A 209 1.96 -21.82 7.43
CA ALA A 209 2.14 -23.16 6.89
C ALA A 209 3.50 -23.37 6.18
N GLY A 210 4.38 -22.35 6.15
CA GLY A 210 5.70 -22.44 5.53
C GLY A 210 5.68 -22.48 3.99
N LEU A 211 4.59 -22.03 3.37
CA LEU A 211 4.46 -22.02 1.90
C LEU A 211 5.24 -20.86 1.28
N GLU A 212 5.80 -21.10 0.10
CA GLU A 212 6.47 -20.08 -0.68
C GLU A 212 5.47 -19.11 -1.33
N ILE A 213 5.94 -17.94 -1.74
CA ILE A 213 5.09 -16.90 -2.32
C ILE A 213 4.45 -17.35 -3.65
N SER A 214 5.10 -18.28 -4.36
CA SER A 214 4.66 -18.85 -5.65
C SER A 214 3.82 -20.12 -5.52
N ASP A 215 3.68 -20.68 -4.32
CA ASP A 215 2.97 -21.95 -4.14
C ASP A 215 1.47 -21.81 -4.45
N HIS A 216 0.90 -22.79 -5.12
CA HIS A 216 -0.53 -22.89 -5.32
C HIS A 216 -1.19 -23.64 -4.15
N ILE A 217 -2.41 -23.26 -3.81
CA ILE A 217 -3.13 -23.83 -2.66
C ILE A 217 -4.55 -24.29 -2.99
N ALA A 218 -5.01 -25.30 -2.26
CA ALA A 218 -6.43 -25.63 -2.12
C ALA A 218 -6.92 -25.04 -0.80
N VAL A 219 -8.02 -24.30 -0.84
CA VAL A 219 -8.67 -23.71 0.33
C VAL A 219 -9.94 -24.51 0.63
N PHE A 220 -10.04 -25.01 1.86
CA PHE A 220 -11.21 -25.66 2.40
C PHE A 220 -11.83 -24.76 3.45
N TYR A 221 -13.16 -24.66 3.50
CA TYR A 221 -13.82 -23.85 4.51
C TYR A 221 -15.16 -24.44 4.94
N TYR A 222 -15.46 -24.29 6.22
CA TYR A 222 -16.72 -24.71 6.82
C TYR A 222 -17.13 -23.73 7.93
N GLY A 223 -18.40 -23.33 7.98
CA GLY A 223 -18.89 -22.36 8.96
C GLY A 223 -20.13 -21.58 8.51
N ASP A 224 -20.24 -20.34 8.97
CA ASP A 224 -21.41 -19.45 8.78
C ASP A 224 -21.81 -19.26 7.31
N ALA A 225 -23.13 -19.28 7.03
CA ALA A 225 -23.67 -19.18 5.68
C ALA A 225 -23.36 -17.84 4.99
N ALA A 226 -23.32 -16.72 5.72
CA ALA A 226 -23.00 -15.45 5.11
C ALA A 226 -21.53 -15.36 4.68
N LEU A 227 -20.62 -16.04 5.39
CA LEU A 227 -19.23 -16.12 4.97
C LEU A 227 -19.07 -17.03 3.74
N HIS A 228 -19.92 -18.05 3.59
CA HIS A 228 -20.00 -18.81 2.35
C HIS A 228 -20.39 -17.94 1.15
N ASP A 229 -21.37 -17.05 1.30
CA ASP A 229 -21.77 -16.13 0.22
C ASP A 229 -20.62 -15.20 -0.20
N VAL A 230 -19.74 -14.82 0.72
CA VAL A 230 -18.51 -14.06 0.41
C VAL A 230 -17.53 -14.89 -0.42
N PHE A 231 -17.31 -16.17 -0.07
CA PHE A 231 -16.47 -17.06 -0.88
C PHE A 231 -17.00 -17.25 -2.29
N VAL A 232 -18.32 -17.33 -2.45
CA VAL A 232 -18.97 -17.49 -3.76
C VAL A 232 -18.89 -16.20 -4.56
N SER A 233 -19.30 -15.07 -3.97
CA SER A 233 -19.38 -13.78 -4.66
C SER A 233 -18.02 -13.20 -5.03
N PHE A 234 -16.98 -13.50 -4.25
CA PHE A 234 -15.61 -13.00 -4.46
C PHE A 234 -14.62 -14.12 -4.81
N ALA A 235 -15.10 -15.25 -5.35
CA ALA A 235 -14.27 -16.42 -5.63
C ALA A 235 -13.03 -16.08 -6.47
N ASP A 236 -13.22 -15.36 -7.57
CA ASP A 236 -12.12 -15.04 -8.50
C ASP A 236 -11.09 -14.11 -7.87
N TYR A 237 -11.57 -13.10 -7.13
CA TYR A 237 -10.70 -12.20 -6.36
C TYR A 237 -9.89 -12.98 -5.31
N ILE A 238 -10.53 -13.86 -4.54
CA ILE A 238 -9.85 -14.66 -3.50
C ILE A 238 -8.82 -15.57 -4.15
N ARG A 239 -9.15 -16.26 -5.25
CA ARG A 239 -8.22 -17.14 -5.97
C ARG A 239 -7.01 -16.38 -6.48
N GLN A 240 -7.23 -15.26 -7.17
CA GLN A 240 -6.17 -14.44 -7.73
C GLN A 240 -5.21 -13.91 -6.65
N GLU A 241 -5.77 -13.38 -5.56
CA GLU A 241 -4.95 -12.80 -4.49
C GLU A 241 -4.29 -13.85 -3.60
N THR A 242 -4.72 -15.12 -3.63
CA THR A 242 -4.19 -16.19 -2.76
C THR A 242 -3.54 -17.34 -3.50
N LEU A 243 -3.41 -17.27 -4.84
CA LEU A 243 -2.99 -18.38 -5.72
C LEU A 243 -3.76 -19.68 -5.41
N ALA A 244 -5.03 -19.57 -5.06
CA ALA A 244 -5.86 -20.73 -4.75
C ALA A 244 -6.41 -21.33 -6.06
N VAL A 245 -6.20 -22.64 -6.25
CA VAL A 245 -6.75 -23.38 -7.39
C VAL A 245 -8.18 -23.87 -7.12
N SER A 246 -8.54 -24.04 -5.84
CA SER A 246 -9.88 -24.44 -5.43
C SER A 246 -10.31 -23.75 -4.14
N LEU A 247 -11.62 -23.48 -4.04
CA LEU A 247 -12.31 -22.98 -2.85
C LEU A 247 -13.46 -23.95 -2.56
N THR A 248 -13.27 -24.87 -1.63
CA THR A 248 -14.20 -25.98 -1.37
C THR A 248 -14.88 -25.80 -0.03
N LYS A 249 -16.22 -25.83 -0.03
CA LYS A 249 -17.03 -25.81 1.19
C LYS A 249 -17.10 -27.21 1.79
N ASP A 250 -16.08 -27.61 2.53
CA ASP A 250 -15.99 -28.92 3.20
C ASP A 250 -15.02 -28.84 4.39
N GLN A 251 -15.00 -29.89 5.22
CA GLN A 251 -13.99 -30.03 6.26
C GLN A 251 -12.59 -30.10 5.64
N PRO A 252 -11.60 -29.37 6.20
CA PRO A 252 -10.22 -29.50 5.76
C PRO A 252 -9.70 -30.93 5.95
N PRO A 253 -8.86 -31.43 5.02
CA PRO A 253 -8.19 -32.72 5.22
C PRO A 253 -7.18 -32.66 6.38
N GLU A 254 -6.83 -33.81 6.97
CA GLU A 254 -5.93 -33.88 8.13
C GLU A 254 -4.53 -33.28 7.90
N ASP A 255 -4.07 -33.25 6.64
CA ASP A 255 -2.78 -32.70 6.24
C ASP A 255 -2.82 -31.21 5.84
N ALA A 256 -3.97 -30.55 5.97
CA ALA A 256 -4.08 -29.11 5.78
C ALA A 256 -3.65 -28.33 7.03
N HIS A 257 -3.12 -27.12 6.83
CA HIS A 257 -2.97 -26.15 7.91
C HIS A 257 -4.32 -25.51 8.19
N VAL A 258 -4.88 -25.75 9.38
CA VAL A 258 -6.24 -25.34 9.75
C VAL A 258 -6.23 -24.25 10.81
N GLU A 259 -7.05 -23.22 10.63
CA GLU A 259 -7.29 -22.17 11.62
C GLU A 259 -8.78 -21.84 11.72
N THR A 260 -9.23 -21.51 12.93
CA THR A 260 -10.57 -20.95 13.18
C THR A 260 -10.50 -19.43 13.12
N LEU A 261 -11.18 -18.84 12.14
CA LEU A 261 -11.26 -17.41 11.90
C LEU A 261 -12.53 -16.82 12.51
N HIS A 262 -12.40 -15.64 13.11
CA HIS A 262 -13.52 -14.83 13.59
C HIS A 262 -13.63 -13.56 12.73
N LEU A 263 -14.66 -13.48 11.89
CA LEU A 263 -14.89 -12.39 10.94
C LEU A 263 -16.29 -11.81 11.15
N ALA A 264 -16.36 -10.51 11.46
CA ALA A 264 -17.62 -9.80 11.76
C ALA A 264 -18.52 -10.53 12.78
N GLY A 265 -17.91 -11.09 13.85
CA GLY A 265 -18.63 -11.82 14.90
C GLY A 265 -19.07 -13.24 14.51
N LYS A 266 -18.68 -13.72 13.32
CA LYS A 266 -19.01 -15.05 12.81
C LYS A 266 -17.77 -15.94 12.81
N GLU A 267 -17.98 -17.22 13.07
CA GLU A 267 -16.92 -18.23 13.09
C GLU A 267 -16.85 -18.98 11.76
N LEU A 268 -15.62 -19.24 11.31
CA LEU A 268 -15.31 -19.95 10.08
C LEU A 268 -14.04 -20.76 10.28
N VAL A 269 -14.13 -22.08 10.10
CA VAL A 269 -12.96 -22.96 10.04
C VAL A 269 -12.43 -22.93 8.60
N VAL A 270 -11.15 -22.63 8.45
CA VAL A 270 -10.47 -22.57 7.15
C VAL A 270 -9.25 -23.47 7.17
N GLY A 271 -9.06 -24.23 6.10
CA GLY A 271 -7.87 -25.04 5.85
C GLY A 271 -7.16 -24.61 4.58
N VAL A 272 -5.82 -24.55 4.63
CA VAL A 272 -4.97 -24.29 3.47
C VAL A 272 -4.06 -25.50 3.27
N LYS A 273 -4.03 -26.03 2.04
CA LYS A 273 -3.18 -27.14 1.64
C LYS A 273 -2.41 -26.80 0.37
N ARG A 274 -1.11 -27.07 0.34
CA ARG A 274 -0.32 -26.93 -0.89
C ARG A 274 -0.82 -27.89 -1.95
N THR A 275 -1.00 -27.40 -3.17
CA THR A 275 -1.24 -28.26 -4.34
C THR A 275 0.07 -28.55 -5.06
N ALA A 276 0.13 -29.71 -5.71
CA ALA A 276 1.25 -30.07 -6.57
C ALA A 276 1.39 -29.12 -7.75
#